data_AF-A0A2D6E039-F1
#
_entry.id   AF-A0A2D6E039-F1
#
_cell.length_a   1.000
_cell.length_b   1.000
_cell.length_c   1.000
_cell.angle_alpha   90.00
_cell.angle_beta   90.00
_cell.angle_gamma   90.00
#
_symmetry.space_group_name_H-M   'P 1'
#
loop_
_entity.id
_entity.type
_entity.pdbx_description
1 polymer ?
#
loop_
_entity_poly.entity_id
_entity_poly.type
_entity_poly.pdbx_seq_one_letter_code
_entity_poly.pdbx_strand_id
1 'polypeptide(L)'
;MRERFPLGSPVRALRRQFCAKERTRCHKTALVLPSSIPTMKSTFCKRSLLPVLAGAVVAFPAASLAVTIDISSAFGTVAPDTRGGPNSTTAQWDTWAEPGGASGVITNRAAEVGSGFWTTNNNEDHISNSLNFYSGQGSVNETITFGTNGVVGTGFTTIILQGQTLFGDFGTTLGFTPINGILPGVVQGPNAAGGAQFLARYEIPGNAEEYSVNMVTGPFSFVSFGNFEVDTYWSETGFSSDTAVVPEPTSGLLALSAAGLFVLRRRRK
;
A
#
# COMPACT_ATOMS: atom_id res chain seq x y z
N MET A 1 -37.87 -53.69 35.86
CA MET A 1 -36.51 -54.16 35.52
C MET A 1 -35.54 -53.05 35.96
N ARG A 2 -34.80 -53.16 37.07
CA ARG A 2 -33.52 -53.90 37.25
C ARG A 2 -32.52 -53.60 36.10
N GLU A 3 -31.29 -53.11 36.26
CA GLU A 3 -30.38 -52.93 37.41
C GLU A 3 -29.18 -52.00 37.07
N ARG A 4 -28.67 -51.31 38.10
CA ARG A 4 -27.25 -51.08 38.53
C ARG A 4 -26.14 -50.58 37.58
N PHE A 5 -25.71 -49.32 37.85
CA PHE A 5 -24.41 -48.87 38.43
C PHE A 5 -23.04 -49.00 37.68
N PRO A 6 -21.99 -48.21 38.08
CA PRO A 6 -21.10 -47.43 37.19
C PRO A 6 -19.60 -47.81 37.37
N LEU A 7 -18.66 -47.08 36.75
CA LEU A 7 -17.21 -46.94 37.07
C LEU A 7 -16.59 -46.02 35.99
N GLY A 8 -15.72 -45.03 36.22
CA GLY A 8 -15.02 -44.51 37.38
C GLY A 8 -14.20 -43.27 36.95
N SER A 9 -13.88 -42.40 37.89
CA SER A 9 -12.94 -41.27 37.81
C SER A 9 -11.82 -41.53 38.85
N PRO A 10 -10.84 -40.66 39.09
CA PRO A 10 -9.74 -40.13 38.25
C PRO A 10 -8.36 -40.57 38.80
N VAL A 11 -7.26 -40.44 38.03
CA VAL A 11 -5.89 -40.65 38.55
C VAL A 11 -5.08 -39.35 38.55
N ARG A 12 -4.84 -38.91 39.79
CA ARG A 12 -3.81 -37.97 40.28
C ARG A 12 -2.41 -38.29 39.74
N ALA A 13 -1.57 -37.25 39.61
CA ALA A 13 -0.46 -36.98 40.55
C ALA A 13 0.72 -36.31 39.85
N LEU A 14 0.78 -34.98 39.92
CA LEU A 14 2.01 -34.21 39.77
C LEU A 14 2.73 -34.21 41.13
N ARG A 15 3.89 -34.86 41.22
CA ARG A 15 4.84 -34.59 42.30
C ARG A 15 6.27 -35.06 42.02
N ARG A 16 7.17 -34.11 42.30
CA ARG A 16 8.59 -34.22 42.76
C ARG A 16 9.67 -34.41 41.69
N GLN A 17 10.91 -33.95 41.85
CA GLN A 17 11.64 -32.96 42.69
C GLN A 17 13.14 -33.22 42.40
N PHE A 18 14.03 -32.25 42.68
CA PHE A 18 15.51 -32.30 42.68
C PHE A 18 16.22 -32.12 41.32
N CYS A 19 17.35 -31.41 41.19
CA CYS A 19 18.41 -31.12 42.16
C CYS A 19 19.19 -29.84 41.81
N ALA A 20 19.65 -29.12 42.83
CA ALA A 20 20.50 -27.92 42.75
C ALA A 20 22.00 -28.28 42.71
N LYS A 21 22.85 -27.39 42.14
CA LYS A 21 24.16 -27.07 42.75
C LYS A 21 24.81 -25.80 42.19
N GLU A 22 25.07 -24.85 43.09
CA GLU A 22 25.95 -23.69 42.96
C GLU A 22 27.41 -24.08 42.70
N ARG A 23 28.21 -23.13 42.16
CA ARG A 23 29.47 -22.69 42.78
C ARG A 23 30.06 -21.44 42.12
N THR A 24 30.25 -20.42 42.94
CA THR A 24 31.10 -19.23 42.81
C THR A 24 32.60 -19.57 42.99
N ARG A 25 33.52 -18.82 42.35
CA ARG A 25 34.66 -18.13 43.02
C ARG A 25 35.57 -17.32 42.09
N CYS A 26 36.22 -16.36 42.74
CA CYS A 26 37.04 -15.23 42.32
C CYS A 26 38.56 -15.47 42.50
N HIS A 27 39.38 -14.54 41.96
CA HIS A 27 40.82 -14.26 42.13
C HIS A 27 41.80 -15.19 41.38
N LYS A 28 42.93 -14.72 40.80
CA LYS A 28 43.92 -13.79 41.36
C LYS A 28 44.93 -13.32 40.28
N THR A 29 45.37 -12.08 40.38
CA THR A 29 46.49 -11.44 39.68
C THR A 29 47.82 -12.14 39.97
N ALA A 30 48.71 -12.23 38.97
CA ALA A 30 50.14 -12.45 39.17
C ALA A 30 50.95 -11.60 38.18
N LEU A 31 51.88 -10.83 38.76
CA LEU A 31 52.77 -9.86 38.16
C LEU A 31 54.17 -10.49 38.16
N VAL A 32 54.83 -10.59 37.00
CA VAL A 32 56.24 -10.98 36.90
C VAL A 32 56.92 -10.17 35.77
N LEU A 33 57.88 -9.33 36.17
CA LEU A 33 59.02 -8.80 35.41
C LEU A 33 60.27 -9.42 36.06
N PRO A 34 61.43 -9.63 35.38
CA PRO A 34 62.12 -8.52 34.70
C PRO A 34 63.05 -8.88 33.50
N SER A 35 63.62 -7.78 32.95
CA SER A 35 64.95 -7.62 32.34
C SER A 35 65.26 -8.26 30.98
N SER A 36 65.36 -7.41 29.94
CA SER A 36 66.62 -7.16 29.21
C SER A 36 66.38 -6.20 28.05
N ILE A 37 67.16 -5.12 27.99
CA ILE A 37 67.26 -4.20 26.84
C ILE A 37 68.28 -4.80 25.86
N PRO A 38 67.98 -4.84 24.54
CA PRO A 38 68.96 -4.27 23.62
C PRO A 38 68.35 -3.53 22.41
N THR A 39 68.92 -2.35 22.15
CA THR A 39 69.24 -1.73 20.84
C THR A 39 68.14 -1.59 19.77
N MET A 40 67.69 -0.35 19.57
CA MET A 40 66.99 0.09 18.36
C MET A 40 67.85 -0.14 17.11
N LYS A 41 67.37 -1.01 16.21
CA LYS A 41 67.72 -0.96 14.79
C LYS A 41 66.51 -0.41 14.03
N SER A 42 66.60 0.86 13.65
CA SER A 42 65.65 1.52 12.75
C SER A 42 65.70 0.84 11.38
N THR A 43 64.72 0.00 11.09
CA THR A 43 64.41 -0.44 9.72
C THR A 43 63.36 0.51 9.16
N PHE A 44 63.80 1.42 8.28
CA PHE A 44 62.91 2.24 7.47
C PHE A 44 62.12 1.34 6.52
N CYS A 45 60.94 0.92 6.96
CA CYS A 45 59.99 0.20 6.12
C CYS A 45 59.30 1.23 5.21
N LYS A 46 59.67 1.25 3.93
CA LYS A 46 59.01 2.05 2.88
C LYS A 46 57.55 1.58 2.76
N ARG A 47 56.63 2.27 3.44
CA ARG A 47 55.19 2.17 3.17
C ARG A 47 54.91 2.84 1.84
N SER A 48 54.71 2.05 0.79
CA SER A 48 54.08 2.53 -0.44
C SER A 48 52.62 2.85 -0.12
N LEU A 49 52.33 4.14 0.04
CA LEU A 49 50.97 4.65 0.09
C LEU A 49 50.39 4.55 -1.33
N LEU A 50 49.69 3.46 -1.62
CA LEU A 50 48.76 3.43 -2.74
C LEU A 50 47.60 4.36 -2.38
N PRO A 51 47.23 5.34 -3.23
CA PRO A 51 46.02 6.10 -3.00
C PRO A 51 44.83 5.19 -3.30
N VAL A 52 44.12 4.78 -2.25
CA VAL A 52 42.76 4.26 -2.39
C VAL A 52 41.91 5.45 -2.83
N LEU A 53 41.74 5.59 -4.14
CA LEU A 53 40.78 6.51 -4.72
C LEU A 53 39.38 5.96 -4.36
N ALA A 54 38.88 6.31 -3.20
CA ALA A 54 37.49 6.11 -2.84
C ALA A 54 36.65 6.99 -3.77
N GLY A 55 36.22 6.41 -4.90
CA GLY A 55 35.21 7.02 -5.75
C GLY A 55 33.93 7.14 -4.93
N ALA A 56 33.66 8.34 -4.43
CA ALA A 56 32.33 8.69 -3.99
C ALA A 56 31.44 8.63 -5.23
N VAL A 57 30.73 7.51 -5.40
CA VAL A 57 29.58 7.47 -6.30
C VAL A 57 28.60 8.46 -5.70
N VAL A 58 28.56 9.65 -6.28
CA VAL A 58 27.48 10.59 -6.03
C VAL A 58 26.24 9.88 -6.57
N ALA A 59 25.50 9.24 -5.67
CA ALA A 59 24.16 8.78 -5.97
C ALA A 59 23.38 10.04 -6.35
N PHE A 60 23.21 10.27 -7.65
CA PHE A 60 22.21 11.20 -8.11
C PHE A 60 20.88 10.71 -7.50
N PRO A 61 20.15 11.55 -6.75
CA PRO A 61 18.81 11.17 -6.36
C PRO A 61 18.07 10.86 -7.67
N ALA A 62 17.51 9.66 -7.76
CA ALA A 62 16.57 9.36 -8.83
C ALA A 62 15.44 10.38 -8.66
N ALA A 63 15.41 11.40 -9.51
CA ALA A 63 14.28 12.29 -9.60
C ALA A 63 13.16 11.45 -10.22
N SER A 64 12.35 10.81 -9.36
CA SER A 64 11.01 10.40 -9.73
C SER A 64 10.31 11.66 -10.20
N LEU A 65 9.91 11.67 -11.47
CA LEU A 65 9.08 12.74 -12.01
C LEU A 65 7.68 12.47 -11.47
N ALA A 66 7.26 13.24 -10.47
CA ALA A 66 5.91 13.21 -9.93
C ALA A 66 4.87 13.17 -11.06
N VAL A 67 4.14 12.06 -11.20
CA VAL A 67 3.01 12.02 -12.12
C VAL A 67 1.85 12.74 -11.45
N THR A 68 1.38 13.81 -12.09
CA THR A 68 0.08 14.39 -11.78
C THR A 68 -0.95 13.71 -12.65
N ILE A 69 -1.76 12.84 -12.06
CA ILE A 69 -2.85 12.12 -12.71
C ILE A 69 -4.04 13.08 -12.80
N ASP A 70 -4.26 13.66 -13.97
CA ASP A 70 -5.48 14.39 -14.27
C ASP A 70 -6.59 13.40 -14.62
N ILE A 71 -7.52 13.19 -13.68
CA ILE A 71 -8.63 12.26 -13.86
C ILE A 71 -9.49 12.66 -15.07
N SER A 72 -9.65 13.97 -15.32
CA SER A 72 -10.55 14.47 -16.37
C SER A 72 -10.05 14.18 -17.79
N SER A 73 -8.75 13.97 -17.96
CA SER A 73 -8.13 13.61 -19.25
C SER A 73 -7.74 12.14 -19.35
N ALA A 74 -7.86 11.37 -18.27
CA ALA A 74 -7.56 9.94 -18.25
C ALA A 74 -8.64 9.12 -19.00
N PHE A 75 -8.22 8.06 -19.68
CA PHE A 75 -9.11 7.06 -20.30
C PHE A 75 -9.26 5.80 -19.43
N GLY A 76 -9.06 5.96 -18.11
CA GLY A 76 -9.11 4.91 -17.11
C GLY A 76 -8.02 5.04 -16.06
N THR A 77 -7.77 3.98 -15.30
CA THR A 77 -6.69 3.92 -14.31
C THR A 77 -5.35 4.30 -14.96
N VAL A 78 -4.53 5.06 -14.24
CA VAL A 78 -3.25 5.56 -14.74
C VAL A 78 -2.17 5.02 -13.83
N ALA A 79 -1.27 4.22 -14.39
CA ALA A 79 -0.16 3.65 -13.63
C ALA A 79 0.67 4.75 -12.94
N PRO A 80 0.95 4.62 -11.63
CA PRO A 80 1.92 5.47 -10.94
C PRO A 80 3.32 5.34 -11.54
N ASP A 81 4.17 6.35 -11.38
CA ASP A 81 5.54 6.34 -11.95
C ASP A 81 6.42 5.22 -11.38
N THR A 82 6.11 4.79 -10.16
CA THR A 82 6.80 3.73 -9.43
C THR A 82 6.41 2.32 -9.88
N ARG A 83 5.34 2.15 -10.65
CA ARG A 83 4.85 0.83 -11.07
C ARG A 83 5.89 0.07 -11.89
N GLY A 84 6.13 -1.19 -11.52
CA GLY A 84 7.13 -2.05 -12.17
C GLY A 84 8.56 -1.76 -11.72
N GLY A 85 8.76 -0.75 -10.88
CA GLY A 85 10.03 -0.46 -10.22
C GLY A 85 10.31 -1.42 -9.06
N PRO A 86 11.55 -1.40 -8.53
CA PRO A 86 11.87 -2.12 -7.30
C PRO A 86 10.98 -1.62 -6.15
N ASN A 87 10.65 -2.53 -5.22
CA ASN A 87 9.79 -2.24 -4.07
C ASN A 87 8.37 -1.74 -4.41
N SER A 88 7.95 -1.88 -5.67
CA SER A 88 6.54 -1.72 -6.04
C SER A 88 5.81 -3.07 -6.00
N THR A 89 4.52 -3.02 -5.71
CA THR A 89 3.60 -4.13 -6.01
C THR A 89 2.35 -3.58 -6.67
N THR A 90 1.68 -4.43 -7.43
CA THR A 90 0.39 -4.10 -8.01
C THR A 90 -0.55 -5.28 -7.76
N ALA A 91 -1.78 -4.99 -7.39
CA ALA A 91 -2.91 -5.91 -7.38
C ALA A 91 -4.00 -5.33 -8.27
N GLN A 92 -4.42 -6.09 -9.29
CA GLN A 92 -5.41 -5.65 -10.26
C GLN A 92 -6.62 -6.57 -10.29
N TRP A 93 -7.75 -5.98 -10.65
CA TRP A 93 -9.01 -6.65 -10.88
C TRP A 93 -9.60 -6.20 -12.22
N ASP A 94 -9.71 -7.15 -13.14
CA ASP A 94 -10.28 -6.98 -14.49
C ASP A 94 -11.56 -7.82 -14.67
N THR A 95 -11.57 -9.12 -14.29
CA THR A 95 -12.79 -9.97 -14.30
C THR A 95 -12.88 -11.01 -13.15
N TRP A 96 -14.08 -11.55 -12.85
CA TRP A 96 -14.32 -12.58 -11.81
C TRP A 96 -14.43 -14.02 -12.36
N ALA A 97 -13.34 -14.75 -12.64
CA ALA A 97 -13.43 -16.18 -12.98
C ALA A 97 -13.66 -17.10 -11.75
N GLU A 98 -14.92 -17.25 -11.35
CA GLU A 98 -15.37 -18.28 -10.40
C GLU A 98 -15.66 -19.62 -11.11
N PRO A 99 -15.22 -20.78 -10.57
CA PRO A 99 -15.72 -22.08 -10.97
C PRO A 99 -17.03 -22.38 -10.22
N GLY A 100 -18.17 -21.86 -10.66
CA GLY A 100 -19.45 -22.34 -10.12
C GLY A 100 -20.70 -21.45 -10.17
N GLY A 101 -20.61 -20.20 -10.61
CA GLY A 101 -21.82 -19.39 -10.78
C GLY A 101 -21.49 -17.93 -11.08
N ALA A 102 -22.09 -17.40 -12.13
CA ALA A 102 -21.88 -16.04 -12.60
C ALA A 102 -22.77 -15.01 -11.86
N SER A 103 -23.22 -15.34 -10.65
CA SER A 103 -23.85 -14.41 -9.70
C SER A 103 -23.52 -14.86 -8.28
N GLY A 104 -23.14 -13.92 -7.41
CA GLY A 104 -22.77 -14.20 -6.03
C GLY A 104 -22.03 -13.08 -5.31
N VAL A 105 -21.83 -13.32 -4.01
CA VAL A 105 -21.03 -12.51 -3.10
C VAL A 105 -19.54 -12.76 -3.38
N ILE A 106 -18.71 -11.71 -3.34
CA ILE A 106 -17.26 -11.87 -3.48
C ILE A 106 -16.72 -12.42 -2.16
N THR A 107 -16.26 -13.67 -2.15
CA THR A 107 -15.84 -14.34 -0.91
C THR A 107 -14.33 -14.52 -0.77
N ASN A 108 -13.60 -14.62 -1.89
CA ASN A 108 -12.14 -14.53 -1.97
C ASN A 108 -11.75 -14.76 -3.44
N ARG A 109 -11.10 -13.78 -4.10
CA ARG A 109 -10.37 -14.09 -5.34
C ARG A 109 -9.09 -13.27 -5.44
N ALA A 110 -8.03 -13.99 -5.82
CA ALA A 110 -6.73 -13.43 -6.14
C ALA A 110 -6.84 -12.43 -7.28
N ALA A 111 -6.10 -11.33 -7.18
CA ALA A 111 -5.85 -10.45 -8.29
C ALA A 111 -5.50 -11.27 -9.55
N GLU A 112 -6.14 -10.98 -10.68
CA GLU A 112 -5.78 -11.65 -11.95
C GLU A 112 -4.32 -11.34 -12.33
N VAL A 113 -3.83 -10.20 -11.82
CA VAL A 113 -2.43 -9.78 -11.81
C VAL A 113 -2.08 -9.28 -10.40
N GLY A 114 -1.29 -10.05 -9.63
CA GLY A 114 -0.76 -9.62 -8.32
C GLY A 114 -1.23 -10.45 -7.11
N SER A 115 -1.17 -9.85 -5.92
CA SER A 115 -1.41 -10.53 -4.62
C SER A 115 -2.61 -9.99 -3.82
N GLY A 116 -3.54 -9.27 -4.45
CA GLY A 116 -4.71 -8.71 -3.76
C GLY A 116 -5.87 -9.68 -3.59
N PHE A 117 -6.70 -9.42 -2.58
CA PHE A 117 -7.92 -10.14 -2.24
C PHE A 117 -9.07 -9.16 -1.97
N TRP A 118 -10.24 -9.45 -2.53
CA TRP A 118 -11.47 -8.69 -2.29
C TRP A 118 -12.47 -9.57 -1.56
N THR A 119 -13.23 -8.98 -0.63
CA THR A 119 -14.24 -9.67 0.16
C THR A 119 -15.40 -8.75 0.47
N THR A 120 -16.61 -9.19 0.12
CA THR A 120 -17.85 -8.46 0.40
C THR A 120 -18.28 -8.68 1.84
N ASN A 121 -18.53 -7.59 2.56
CA ASN A 121 -18.80 -7.60 3.99
C ASN A 121 -20.29 -7.58 4.36
N ASN A 122 -21.18 -7.33 3.39
CA ASN A 122 -22.61 -7.14 3.62
C ASN A 122 -23.51 -8.22 2.96
N ASN A 123 -22.91 -9.28 2.40
CA ASN A 123 -23.59 -10.36 1.67
C ASN A 123 -24.39 -9.92 0.43
N GLU A 124 -24.14 -8.73 -0.09
CA GLU A 124 -24.75 -8.30 -1.34
C GLU A 124 -24.16 -9.08 -2.53
N ASP A 125 -25.03 -9.46 -3.47
CA ASP A 125 -24.59 -10.04 -4.74
C ASP A 125 -24.09 -8.90 -5.64
N HIS A 126 -22.83 -9.02 -6.02
CA HIS A 126 -22.16 -8.01 -6.82
C HIS A 126 -21.57 -8.60 -8.09
N ILE A 127 -21.71 -9.90 -8.35
CA ILE A 127 -21.16 -10.52 -9.56
C ILE A 127 -22.28 -10.67 -10.58
N SER A 128 -22.07 -10.12 -11.77
CA SER A 128 -22.98 -10.26 -12.90
C SER A 128 -22.64 -11.49 -13.75
N ASN A 129 -23.57 -11.92 -14.62
CA ASN A 129 -23.37 -13.09 -15.50
C ASN A 129 -22.16 -12.97 -16.44
N SER A 130 -21.68 -11.75 -16.67
CA SER A 130 -20.46 -11.45 -17.43
C SER A 130 -19.21 -11.34 -16.55
N LEU A 131 -19.31 -11.78 -15.29
CA LEU A 131 -18.23 -11.78 -14.30
C LEU A 131 -17.67 -10.37 -14.01
N ASN A 132 -18.50 -9.35 -14.16
CA ASN A 132 -18.20 -7.96 -13.78
C ASN A 132 -18.86 -7.63 -12.44
N PHE A 133 -18.31 -6.64 -11.73
CA PHE A 133 -19.00 -6.11 -10.57
C PHE A 133 -20.18 -5.24 -10.95
N TYR A 134 -21.28 -5.46 -10.25
CA TYR A 134 -22.48 -4.66 -10.37
C TYR A 134 -23.26 -4.66 -9.04
N SER A 135 -23.27 -3.52 -8.33
CA SER A 135 -24.13 -3.38 -7.14
C SER A 135 -25.56 -3.06 -7.59
N GLY A 136 -26.34 -4.10 -7.88
CA GLY A 136 -27.65 -3.96 -8.52
C GLY A 136 -28.79 -3.48 -7.61
N GLN A 137 -28.69 -3.65 -6.28
CA GLN A 137 -29.67 -3.18 -5.29
C GLN A 137 -29.07 -2.74 -3.94
N GLY A 138 -27.78 -3.01 -3.71
CA GLY A 138 -27.10 -2.76 -2.44
C GLY A 138 -26.03 -1.66 -2.49
N SER A 139 -25.31 -1.53 -1.38
CA SER A 139 -24.12 -0.66 -1.28
C SER A 139 -22.86 -1.49 -1.46
N VAL A 140 -21.82 -0.87 -2.00
CA VAL A 140 -20.46 -1.42 -1.99
C VAL A 140 -19.96 -1.45 -0.55
N ASN A 141 -19.47 -2.60 -0.11
CA ASN A 141 -18.80 -2.74 1.19
C ASN A 141 -17.76 -3.87 1.08
N GLU A 142 -16.62 -3.52 0.50
CA GLU A 142 -15.57 -4.46 0.11
C GLU A 142 -14.31 -4.27 0.95
N THR A 143 -13.88 -5.32 1.64
CA THR A 143 -12.55 -5.40 2.21
C THR A 143 -11.56 -5.77 1.11
N ILE A 144 -10.53 -4.94 0.95
CA ILE A 144 -9.48 -5.09 -0.04
C ILE A 144 -8.18 -5.30 0.71
N THR A 145 -7.58 -6.46 0.56
CA THR A 145 -6.32 -6.84 1.21
C THR A 145 -5.25 -7.02 0.15
N PHE A 146 -4.05 -6.49 0.36
CA PHE A 146 -2.98 -6.54 -0.63
C PHE A 146 -1.62 -6.52 0.05
N GLY A 147 -0.67 -7.23 -0.57
CA GLY A 147 0.72 -7.24 -0.13
C GLY A 147 1.46 -5.96 -0.53
N THR A 148 2.62 -5.74 0.06
CA THR A 148 3.59 -4.75 -0.43
C THR A 148 5.01 -5.30 -0.33
N ASN A 149 5.88 -4.84 -1.21
CA ASN A 149 7.31 -5.10 -1.14
C ASN A 149 8.00 -4.05 -0.26
N GLY A 150 9.20 -4.35 0.24
CA GLY A 150 10.01 -3.43 1.05
C GLY A 150 10.33 -3.96 2.45
N VAL A 151 10.93 -3.10 3.28
CA VAL A 151 11.41 -3.49 4.62
C VAL A 151 10.35 -3.17 5.69
N VAL A 152 9.75 -4.21 6.25
CA VAL A 152 8.74 -4.14 7.31
C VAL A 152 9.21 -3.28 8.50
N GLY A 153 8.33 -2.42 8.99
CA GLY A 153 8.54 -1.57 10.17
C GLY A 153 9.32 -0.28 9.92
N THR A 154 9.84 -0.05 8.71
CA THR A 154 10.69 1.12 8.40
C THR A 154 10.32 1.80 7.09
N GLY A 155 10.88 2.99 6.83
CA GLY A 155 10.69 3.72 5.58
C GLY A 155 9.31 4.37 5.43
N PHE A 156 8.88 4.50 4.19
CA PHE A 156 7.68 5.20 3.77
C PHE A 156 6.96 4.36 2.72
N THR A 157 5.70 4.04 2.97
CA THR A 157 4.86 3.29 2.03
C THR A 157 3.78 4.20 1.46
N THR A 158 3.75 4.31 0.14
CA THR A 158 2.64 4.93 -0.59
C THR A 158 1.74 3.84 -1.13
N ILE A 159 0.43 3.98 -0.93
CA ILE A 159 -0.58 3.09 -1.49
C ILE A 159 -1.51 3.94 -2.34
N ILE A 160 -1.74 3.52 -3.59
CA ILE A 160 -2.63 4.18 -4.52
C ILE A 160 -3.68 3.16 -4.95
N LEU A 161 -4.93 3.41 -4.58
CA LEU A 161 -6.09 2.67 -5.05
C LEU A 161 -6.74 3.47 -6.16
N GLN A 162 -6.94 2.87 -7.33
CA GLN A 162 -7.55 3.52 -8.49
C GLN A 162 -8.60 2.63 -9.10
N GLY A 163 -9.79 3.16 -9.34
CA GLY A 163 -10.79 2.43 -10.09
C GLY A 163 -11.63 3.33 -10.96
N GLN A 164 -12.29 2.71 -11.92
CA GLN A 164 -13.25 3.38 -12.79
C GLN A 164 -14.52 2.56 -12.93
N THR A 165 -15.62 3.24 -13.25
CA THR A 165 -16.85 2.58 -13.62
C THR A 165 -16.79 2.03 -15.05
N LEU A 166 -17.50 0.93 -15.34
CA LEU A 166 -17.75 0.51 -16.73
C LEU A 166 -18.66 1.53 -17.43
N PHE A 167 -19.58 2.11 -16.69
CA PHE A 167 -20.53 3.11 -17.14
C PHE A 167 -21.13 3.84 -15.94
N GLY A 168 -21.64 5.05 -16.15
CA GLY A 168 -22.30 5.83 -15.12
C GLY A 168 -21.34 6.36 -14.05
N ASP A 169 -21.91 6.76 -12.90
CA ASP A 169 -21.19 7.34 -11.76
C ASP A 169 -21.22 6.41 -10.54
N PHE A 170 -20.40 6.68 -9.53
CA PHE A 170 -20.40 5.98 -8.25
C PHE A 170 -21.60 6.31 -7.36
N GLY A 171 -22.52 7.18 -7.79
CA GLY A 171 -23.73 7.60 -7.07
C GLY A 171 -23.49 8.43 -5.80
N THR A 172 -22.33 8.25 -5.16
CA THR A 172 -21.85 8.97 -3.99
C THR A 172 -20.33 9.13 -4.07
N THR A 173 -19.76 9.90 -3.15
CA THR A 173 -18.32 9.82 -2.88
C THR A 173 -17.98 8.45 -2.32
N LEU A 174 -16.92 7.82 -2.83
CA LEU A 174 -16.38 6.59 -2.27
C LEU A 174 -15.71 6.84 -0.92
N GLY A 175 -16.07 6.04 0.07
CA GLY A 175 -15.46 6.03 1.39
C GLY A 175 -14.38 4.95 1.49
N PHE A 176 -13.28 5.27 2.17
CA PHE A 176 -12.20 4.33 2.46
C PHE A 176 -11.82 4.42 3.94
N THR A 177 -11.68 3.28 4.61
CA THR A 177 -11.30 3.27 6.03
C THR A 177 -9.84 3.68 6.25
N PRO A 178 -9.48 4.24 7.41
CA PRO A 178 -8.08 4.48 7.73
C PRO A 178 -7.26 3.19 7.76
N ILE A 179 -6.01 3.24 7.30
CA ILE A 179 -5.00 2.20 7.49
C ILE A 179 -4.08 2.65 8.62
N ASN A 180 -4.01 1.91 9.72
CA ASN A 180 -3.23 2.28 10.91
C ASN A 180 -3.53 3.71 11.42
N GLY A 181 -4.80 4.14 11.30
CA GLY A 181 -5.24 5.49 11.69
C GLY A 181 -4.97 6.59 10.66
N ILE A 182 -4.33 6.27 9.52
CA ILE A 182 -4.09 7.22 8.43
C ILE A 182 -5.23 7.14 7.42
N LEU A 183 -5.89 8.28 7.18
CA LEU A 183 -6.91 8.42 6.14
C LEU A 183 -6.25 8.68 4.78
N PRO A 184 -6.88 8.24 3.67
CA PRO A 184 -6.39 8.58 2.35
C PRO A 184 -6.80 10.00 1.94
N GLY A 185 -6.01 10.60 1.06
CA GLY A 185 -6.50 11.64 0.17
C GLY A 185 -7.28 11.00 -0.97
N VAL A 186 -8.54 11.37 -1.16
CA VAL A 186 -9.39 10.83 -2.22
C VAL A 186 -9.71 11.91 -3.24
N VAL A 187 -9.50 11.59 -4.51
CA VAL A 187 -9.86 12.42 -5.66
C VAL A 187 -10.77 11.58 -6.54
N GLN A 188 -11.95 12.12 -6.88
CA GLN A 188 -12.96 11.44 -7.69
C GLN A 188 -13.53 12.43 -8.70
N GLY A 189 -13.79 11.95 -9.92
CA GLY A 189 -14.39 12.77 -10.97
C GLY A 189 -14.71 11.96 -12.23
N PRO A 190 -15.38 12.59 -13.21
CA PRO A 190 -15.57 11.99 -14.52
C PRO A 190 -14.24 11.93 -15.28
N ASN A 191 -14.03 10.86 -16.03
CA ASN A 191 -12.87 10.67 -16.90
C ASN A 191 -13.19 10.97 -18.37
N ALA A 192 -12.17 11.00 -19.23
CA ALA A 192 -12.31 11.33 -20.65
C ALA A 192 -13.13 10.29 -21.44
N ALA A 193 -13.25 9.07 -20.92
CA ALA A 193 -14.08 8.01 -21.50
C ALA A 193 -15.56 8.13 -21.12
N GLY A 194 -15.93 9.07 -20.24
CA GLY A 194 -17.31 9.29 -19.80
C GLY A 194 -17.75 8.41 -18.63
N GLY A 195 -16.84 7.64 -18.03
CA GLY A 195 -17.06 6.93 -16.76
C GLY A 195 -16.65 7.79 -15.56
N ALA A 196 -17.05 7.40 -14.37
CA ALA A 196 -16.49 7.95 -13.14
C ALA A 196 -15.20 7.22 -12.78
N GLN A 197 -14.26 7.95 -12.22
CA GLN A 197 -12.97 7.44 -11.80
C GLN A 197 -12.56 8.03 -10.45
N PHE A 198 -11.85 7.24 -9.65
CA PHE A 198 -11.28 7.70 -8.40
C PHE A 198 -9.80 7.33 -8.29
N LEU A 199 -9.12 8.05 -7.41
CA LEU A 199 -7.82 7.72 -6.86
C LEU A 199 -7.85 8.01 -5.36
N ALA A 200 -7.56 7.01 -4.54
CA ALA A 200 -7.34 7.14 -3.11
C ALA A 200 -5.87 6.86 -2.80
N ARG A 201 -5.20 7.82 -2.16
CA ARG A 201 -3.77 7.76 -1.86
C ARG A 201 -3.53 7.77 -0.36
N TYR A 202 -2.83 6.77 0.13
CA TYR A 202 -2.31 6.70 1.50
C TYR A 202 -0.81 7.00 1.54
N GLU A 203 -0.40 7.68 2.60
CA GLU A 203 1.00 7.89 2.97
C GLU A 203 1.22 7.27 4.36
N ILE A 204 1.73 6.03 4.39
CA ILE A 204 1.90 5.25 5.61
C ILE A 204 3.37 5.32 6.06
N PRO A 205 3.67 5.90 7.25
CA PRO A 205 4.98 5.77 7.86
C PRO A 205 5.27 4.31 8.21
N GLY A 206 6.40 3.80 7.76
CA GLY A 206 6.76 2.38 7.89
C GLY A 206 6.09 1.49 6.86
N ASN A 207 6.53 0.23 6.81
CA ASN A 207 5.98 -0.79 5.93
C ASN A 207 5.34 -1.94 6.72
N ALA A 208 4.34 -2.60 6.16
CA ALA A 208 3.85 -3.91 6.59
C ALA A 208 4.04 -4.90 5.43
N GLU A 209 3.91 -6.21 5.65
CA GLU A 209 3.89 -7.16 4.52
C GLU A 209 2.56 -7.12 3.76
N GLU A 210 1.48 -6.79 4.49
CA GLU A 210 0.11 -6.78 4.00
C GLU A 210 -0.65 -5.60 4.62
N TYR A 211 -1.53 -4.98 3.83
CA TYR A 211 -2.49 -3.99 4.27
C TYR A 211 -3.90 -4.40 3.91
N SER A 212 -4.87 -3.83 4.60
CA SER A 212 -6.28 -3.99 4.31
C SER A 212 -7.03 -2.67 4.45
N VAL A 213 -7.97 -2.42 3.55
CA VAL A 213 -8.84 -1.25 3.54
C VAL A 213 -10.25 -1.67 3.18
N ASN A 214 -11.24 -1.10 3.87
CA ASN A 214 -12.63 -1.27 3.49
C ASN A 214 -13.07 -0.10 2.60
N MET A 215 -13.60 -0.43 1.41
CA MET A 215 -14.19 0.50 0.46
C MET A 215 -15.71 0.45 0.58
N VAL A 216 -16.33 1.62 0.76
CA VAL A 216 -17.78 1.73 0.94
C VAL A 216 -18.40 2.78 0.02
N THR A 217 -19.62 2.54 -0.45
CA THR A 217 -20.48 3.58 -1.02
C THR A 217 -21.60 3.95 -0.03
N GLY A 218 -22.34 5.02 -0.34
CA GLY A 218 -23.61 5.27 0.34
C GLY A 218 -24.65 4.16 0.12
N PRO A 219 -25.76 4.20 0.88
CA PRO A 219 -26.74 3.11 0.96
C PRO A 219 -27.52 2.83 -0.32
N PHE A 220 -27.48 3.72 -1.31
CA PHE A 220 -28.16 3.56 -2.60
C PHE A 220 -27.20 3.94 -3.73
N SER A 221 -26.30 3.04 -4.07
CA SER A 221 -25.39 3.25 -5.19
C SER A 221 -25.38 2.05 -6.12
N PHE A 222 -25.81 2.28 -7.35
CA PHE A 222 -25.65 1.32 -8.44
C PHE A 222 -24.30 1.59 -9.10
N VAL A 223 -23.30 0.80 -8.71
CA VAL A 223 -21.93 0.91 -9.21
C VAL A 223 -21.64 -0.28 -10.10
N SER A 224 -21.09 0.00 -11.27
CA SER A 224 -20.45 -0.99 -12.10
C SER A 224 -18.98 -0.64 -12.20
N PHE A 225 -18.09 -1.42 -11.60
CA PHE A 225 -16.65 -1.20 -11.75
C PHE A 225 -16.15 -1.91 -13.01
N GLY A 226 -15.32 -1.21 -13.77
CA GLY A 226 -14.70 -1.74 -14.98
C GLY A 226 -13.22 -2.05 -14.84
N ASN A 227 -12.54 -1.35 -13.94
CA ASN A 227 -11.18 -1.68 -13.57
C ASN A 227 -10.94 -1.19 -12.14
N PHE A 228 -10.20 -1.95 -11.36
CA PHE A 228 -9.73 -1.56 -10.06
C PHE A 228 -8.30 -2.07 -9.85
N GLU A 229 -7.43 -1.17 -9.44
CA GLU A 229 -6.02 -1.44 -9.23
C GLU A 229 -5.60 -0.86 -7.89
N VAL A 230 -4.70 -1.58 -7.22
CA VAL A 230 -3.97 -1.11 -6.05
C VAL A 230 -2.49 -1.21 -6.38
N ASP A 231 -1.80 -0.08 -6.30
CA ASP A 231 -0.34 -0.05 -6.34
C ASP A 231 0.19 0.30 -4.96
N THR A 232 1.26 -0.38 -4.58
CA THR A 232 2.06 0.01 -3.44
C THR A 232 3.47 0.32 -3.88
N TYR A 233 4.10 1.25 -3.16
CA TYR A 233 5.51 1.55 -3.32
C TYR A 233 6.13 1.85 -1.96
N TRP A 234 7.25 1.18 -1.68
CA TRP A 234 8.05 1.43 -0.48
C TRP A 234 9.39 2.10 -0.81
N SER A 235 9.78 3.06 0.03
CA SER A 235 11.05 3.77 -0.06
C SER A 235 11.61 4.09 1.31
N GLU A 236 12.95 4.09 1.42
CA GLU A 236 13.65 4.49 2.65
C GLU A 236 13.59 6.00 2.92
N THR A 237 13.34 6.81 1.88
CA THR A 237 13.64 8.25 1.90
C THR A 237 12.41 9.15 1.86
N GLY A 238 11.27 8.65 1.40
CA GLY A 238 10.03 9.42 1.32
C GLY A 238 8.94 8.72 0.53
N PHE A 239 7.72 9.26 0.60
CA PHE A 239 6.57 8.80 -0.17
C PHE A 239 6.77 9.01 -1.68
N SER A 240 6.08 8.21 -2.51
CA SER A 240 5.98 8.52 -3.94
C SER A 240 5.37 9.90 -4.13
N SER A 241 5.86 10.62 -5.14
CA SER A 241 5.42 11.98 -5.45
C SER A 241 4.17 12.04 -6.33
N ASP A 242 3.64 10.87 -6.76
CA ASP A 242 2.41 10.78 -7.54
C ASP A 242 1.22 11.45 -6.82
N THR A 243 0.45 12.22 -7.57
CA THR A 243 -0.77 12.90 -7.08
C THR A 243 -1.88 12.83 -8.12
N ALA A 244 -3.12 13.04 -7.71
CA ALA A 244 -4.26 13.14 -8.62
C ALA A 244 -4.94 14.49 -8.50
N VAL A 245 -5.52 14.97 -9.60
CA VAL A 245 -6.28 16.21 -9.67
C VAL A 245 -7.51 16.03 -10.55
N VAL A 246 -8.55 16.81 -10.26
CA VAL A 246 -9.64 17.12 -11.18
C VAL A 246 -9.55 18.62 -11.43
N PRO A 247 -9.01 19.08 -12.57
CA PRO A 247 -8.97 20.50 -12.89
C PRO A 247 -10.38 21.08 -12.90
N GLU A 248 -10.57 22.24 -12.28
CA GLU A 248 -11.82 22.96 -12.47
C GLU A 248 -11.97 23.32 -13.96
N PRO A 249 -13.19 23.22 -14.54
CA PRO A 249 -13.41 23.66 -15.90
C PRO A 249 -12.98 25.12 -15.98
N THR A 250 -12.08 25.44 -16.92
CA THR A 250 -11.38 26.73 -17.11
C THR A 250 -12.30 27.89 -17.48
N SER A 251 -13.32 28.14 -16.67
CA SER A 251 -14.28 29.22 -16.76
C SER A 251 -13.60 30.58 -16.51
N GLY A 252 -12.47 30.58 -15.80
CA GLY A 252 -11.66 31.77 -15.52
C GLY A 252 -11.00 32.41 -16.75
N LEU A 253 -10.60 31.61 -17.76
CA LEU A 253 -10.01 32.14 -19.00
C LEU A 253 -11.08 32.81 -19.89
N LEU A 254 -12.31 32.28 -19.91
CA LEU A 254 -13.44 32.90 -20.62
C LEU A 254 -13.85 34.22 -19.96
N ALA A 255 -13.86 34.32 -18.63
CA ALA A 255 -14.21 35.55 -17.92
C ALA A 255 -13.21 36.71 -18.20
N LEU A 256 -11.91 36.40 -18.27
CA LEU A 256 -10.88 37.39 -18.61
C LEU A 256 -10.94 37.84 -20.08
N SER A 257 -11.28 36.94 -21.01
CA SER A 257 -11.48 37.30 -22.41
C SER A 257 -12.71 38.20 -22.61
N ALA A 258 -13.80 37.95 -21.87
CA ALA A 258 -14.99 38.78 -21.89
C ALA A 258 -14.73 40.17 -21.28
N ALA A 259 -14.03 40.26 -20.15
CA ALA A 259 -13.65 41.54 -19.55
C ALA A 259 -12.71 42.36 -20.47
N GLY A 260 -11.74 41.70 -21.13
CA GLY A 260 -10.86 42.33 -22.10
C GLY A 260 -11.60 42.91 -23.31
N LEU A 261 -12.58 42.17 -23.85
CA LEU A 261 -13.45 42.63 -24.94
C LEU A 261 -14.34 43.81 -24.52
N PHE A 262 -14.86 43.83 -23.29
CA PHE A 262 -15.64 44.96 -22.77
C PHE A 262 -14.80 46.22 -22.56
N VAL A 263 -13.56 46.10 -22.07
CA VAL A 263 -12.63 47.23 -21.90
C VAL A 263 -12.18 47.78 -23.24
N LEU A 264 -11.88 46.92 -24.23
CA LEU A 264 -11.50 47.34 -25.59
C LEU A 264 -12.66 48.03 -26.33
N ARG A 265 -13.90 47.55 -26.13
CA ARG A 265 -15.10 48.16 -26.74
C ARG A 265 -15.43 49.54 -26.15
N ARG A 266 -15.13 49.76 -24.87
CA ARG A 266 -15.36 51.06 -24.20
C ARG A 266 -14.33 52.13 -24.58
N ARG A 267 -13.13 51.74 -25.03
CA ARG A 267 -12.09 52.66 -25.52
C ARG A 267 -12.24 53.07 -27.00
N ARG A 268 -13.20 52.48 -27.73
CA ARG A 268 -13.48 52.76 -29.15
C ARG A 268 -14.75 53.60 -29.38
N LYS A 269 -15.40 54.07 -28.32
CA LYS A 269 -16.45 55.11 -28.37
C LYS A 269 -15.89 56.37 -27.73
#